data_AF-A0A2P7Z1M9-F1
#
_entry.id   AF-A0A2P7Z1M9-F1
#
_cell.length_a   1.000
_cell.length_b   1.000
_cell.length_c   1.000
_cell.angle_alpha   90.00
_cell.angle_beta   90.00
_cell.angle_gamma   90.00
#
_symmetry.space_group_name_H-M   'P 1'
#
loop_
_entity.id
_entity.type
_entity.pdbx_description
1 polymer ?
#
loop_
_entity_poly.entity_id
_entity_poly.type
_entity_poly.pdbx_seq_one_letter_code
_entity_poly.pdbx_strand_id
1 'polypeptide(L)'
;MPGSFESAENQVEILRLVVEEANNDLLSPDLTEVHTDIKADNILQSIEDQSILEAFTQAELKQPSPRKVIDEYTVYASRSLGLPKSFGNSVLSDVASAVAGDEQHDHDIQPDVYRSPEVMLNMPWSYPADIWNVGVMIWDLFEGKHMFYGYDPHTEGYPTRAHLAEVIGLLGPPPLDIIKRGKRGPGFFADDGTWKAEIDLPPDVSLENFDSSMDGEKKVAFLKFMRRMLQWKPEARVTAKQLLDDPWLNSPPDEEDYYNR
;
A
#
# COMPACT_ATOMS: atom_id res chain seq x y z
N MET A 1 8.64 25.20 7.29
CA MET A 1 9.02 24.51 6.04
C MET A 1 8.82 23.04 6.33
N PRO A 2 7.89 22.36 5.65
CA PRO A 2 7.82 20.91 5.76
C PRO A 2 9.10 20.34 5.18
N GLY A 3 9.83 19.56 5.98
CA GLY A 3 11.13 19.01 5.63
C GLY A 3 10.97 17.70 4.87
N SER A 4 11.77 17.55 3.81
CA SER A 4 12.29 16.34 3.14
C SER A 4 11.41 15.10 2.89
N PHE A 5 10.37 14.77 3.64
CA PHE A 5 9.51 13.60 3.36
C PHE A 5 8.43 13.89 2.30
N GLU A 6 8.06 15.16 2.14
CA GLU A 6 7.02 15.62 1.21
C GLU A 6 7.51 15.88 -0.21
N SER A 7 8.80 15.73 -0.51
CA SER A 7 9.23 15.87 -1.91
C SER A 7 8.73 14.68 -2.71
N ALA A 8 8.03 14.96 -3.82
CA ALA A 8 7.57 13.94 -4.76
C ALA A 8 8.71 13.02 -5.21
N GLU A 9 9.95 13.52 -5.26
CA GLU A 9 11.17 12.75 -5.51
C GLU A 9 11.38 11.59 -4.53
N ASN A 10 11.28 11.85 -3.21
CA ASN A 10 11.51 10.82 -2.20
C ASN A 10 10.37 9.79 -2.19
N GLN A 11 9.14 10.24 -2.48
CA GLN A 11 8.02 9.33 -2.65
C GLN A 11 8.26 8.41 -3.85
N VAL A 12 8.62 8.94 -5.03
CA VAL A 12 8.92 8.15 -6.24
C VAL A 12 10.07 7.17 -6.02
N GLU A 13 11.10 7.52 -5.26
CA GLU A 13 12.21 6.60 -4.96
C GLU A 13 11.77 5.46 -4.02
N ILE A 14 10.97 5.77 -2.98
CA ILE A 14 10.35 4.73 -2.14
C ILE A 14 9.48 3.80 -2.98
N LEU A 15 8.71 4.36 -3.92
CA LEU A 15 7.89 3.57 -4.83
C LEU A 15 8.73 2.66 -5.72
N ARG A 16 9.81 3.19 -6.31
CA ARG A 16 10.73 2.41 -7.13
C ARG A 16 11.22 1.21 -6.35
N LEU A 17 11.68 1.43 -5.12
CA LEU A 17 12.20 0.37 -4.27
C LEU A 17 11.12 -0.65 -3.89
N VAL A 18 9.91 -0.21 -3.58
CA VAL A 18 8.80 -1.15 -3.28
C VAL A 18 8.46 -1.99 -4.50
N VAL A 19 8.45 -1.39 -5.69
CA VAL A 19 8.21 -2.12 -6.93
C VAL A 19 9.41 -3.02 -7.26
N GLU A 20 10.64 -2.60 -6.95
CA GLU A 20 11.85 -3.41 -7.13
C GLU A 20 11.84 -4.60 -6.19
N GLU A 21 11.46 -4.44 -4.92
CA GLU A 21 11.31 -5.54 -3.96
C GLU A 21 10.10 -6.42 -4.29
N ALA A 22 9.00 -5.86 -4.80
CA ALA A 22 7.88 -6.66 -5.30
C ALA A 22 8.21 -7.38 -6.63
N ASN A 23 9.21 -6.91 -7.37
CA ASN A 23 9.71 -7.53 -8.60
C ASN A 23 10.83 -8.53 -8.32
N ASN A 24 11.64 -8.24 -7.30
CA ASN A 24 12.62 -9.16 -6.80
C ASN A 24 11.84 -10.28 -6.13
N ASP A 25 11.79 -11.42 -6.81
CA ASP A 25 11.68 -12.74 -6.23
C ASP A 25 12.64 -12.86 -5.01
N LEU A 26 12.28 -12.26 -3.87
CA LEU A 26 13.12 -12.05 -2.71
C LEU A 26 13.77 -13.39 -2.29
N LEU A 27 15.07 -13.55 -2.60
CA LEU A 27 16.09 -14.48 -2.06
C LEU A 27 16.72 -15.55 -2.98
N SER A 28 16.19 -15.86 -4.16
CA SER A 28 16.87 -16.74 -5.15
C SER A 28 16.00 -16.84 -6.40
N PRO A 29 16.53 -17.07 -7.61
CA PRO A 29 15.73 -17.55 -8.75
C PRO A 29 14.92 -18.84 -8.48
N ASP A 30 15.08 -19.46 -7.30
CA ASP A 30 14.34 -20.63 -6.81
C ASP A 30 13.25 -20.29 -5.75
N LEU A 31 13.07 -19.03 -5.34
CA LEU A 31 12.14 -18.60 -4.28
C LEU A 31 11.14 -17.58 -4.82
N THR A 32 9.99 -18.09 -5.25
CA THR A 32 8.91 -17.31 -5.82
C THR A 32 7.81 -17.12 -4.77
N GLU A 33 7.89 -16.08 -3.92
CA GLU A 33 6.99 -15.86 -2.78
C GLU A 33 5.98 -14.71 -2.98
N VAL A 34 4.82 -14.78 -2.32
CA VAL A 34 3.84 -13.69 -2.17
C VAL A 34 3.97 -13.17 -0.74
N HIS A 35 4.16 -11.87 -0.56
CA HIS A 35 4.39 -11.25 0.74
C HIS A 35 3.12 -11.21 1.60
N THR A 36 1.97 -10.93 0.99
CA THR A 36 0.62 -10.92 1.60
C THR A 36 0.33 -9.78 2.60
N ASP A 37 1.31 -8.92 2.88
CA ASP A 37 1.24 -7.86 3.90
C ASP A 37 2.02 -6.60 3.48
N ILE A 38 2.01 -6.24 2.20
CA ILE A 38 2.68 -5.01 1.77
C ILE A 38 1.90 -3.78 2.28
N LYS A 39 2.57 -2.95 3.07
CA LYS A 39 2.09 -1.67 3.62
C LYS A 39 3.28 -0.80 4.00
N ALA A 40 3.04 0.49 4.22
CA ALA A 40 4.10 1.44 4.55
C ALA A 40 4.91 1.06 5.81
N ASP A 41 4.25 0.47 6.82
CA ASP A 41 4.90 0.03 8.06
C ASP A 41 5.97 -1.05 7.85
N ASN A 42 5.85 -1.82 6.76
CA ASN A 42 6.76 -2.91 6.42
C ASN A 42 7.90 -2.45 5.50
N ILE A 43 7.99 -1.15 5.20
CA ILE A 43 9.10 -0.54 4.45
C ILE A 43 10.09 0.08 5.43
N LEU A 44 11.25 -0.54 5.57
CA LEU A 44 12.32 -0.04 6.44
C LEU A 44 13.26 0.86 5.64
N GLN A 45 13.63 1.99 6.21
CA GLN A 45 14.62 2.88 5.63
C GLN A 45 15.93 2.82 6.42
N SER A 46 17.04 2.69 5.72
CA SER A 46 18.37 2.74 6.34
C SER A 46 18.68 4.16 6.84
N ILE A 47 19.31 4.22 8.00
CA ILE A 47 19.69 5.49 8.65
C ILE A 47 21.07 5.92 8.11
N GLU A 48 21.07 6.81 7.13
CA GLU A 48 22.29 7.44 6.63
C GLU A 48 22.66 8.71 7.40
N ASP A 49 21.66 9.50 7.79
CA ASP A 49 21.89 10.70 8.60
C ASP A 49 22.15 10.32 10.06
N GLN A 50 23.41 10.08 10.40
CA GLN A 50 23.86 9.76 11.76
C GLN A 50 23.49 10.84 12.80
N SER A 51 23.21 12.09 12.39
CA SER A 51 22.86 13.15 13.33
C SER A 51 21.53 12.88 14.06
N ILE A 52 20.63 12.05 13.49
CA ILE A 52 19.40 11.63 14.19
C ILE A 52 19.72 10.70 15.37
N LEU A 53 20.72 9.83 15.24
CA LEU A 53 21.15 8.90 16.29
C LEU A 53 21.89 9.64 17.40
N GLU A 54 22.69 10.64 17.05
CA GLU A 54 23.34 11.54 18.02
C GLU A 54 22.28 12.32 18.82
N ALA A 55 21.31 12.92 18.14
CA ALA A 55 20.22 13.66 18.77
C ALA A 55 19.37 12.77 19.69
N PHE A 56 19.03 11.57 19.23
CA PHE A 56 18.34 10.55 20.03
C PHE A 56 19.12 10.24 21.31
N THR A 57 20.41 9.92 21.18
CA THR A 57 21.28 9.59 22.31
C THR A 57 21.36 10.73 23.33
N GLN A 58 21.54 11.97 22.86
CA GLN A 58 21.59 13.14 23.72
C GLN A 58 20.26 13.38 24.44
N ALA A 59 19.14 13.13 23.77
CA ALA A 59 17.82 13.28 24.35
C ALA A 59 17.54 12.20 25.41
N GLU A 60 17.98 10.97 25.17
CA GLU A 60 17.87 9.84 26.13
C GLU A 60 18.74 10.07 27.37
N LEU A 61 19.95 10.63 27.21
CA LEU A 61 20.81 10.99 28.34
C LEU A 61 20.23 12.12 29.20
N LYS A 62 19.64 13.14 28.57
CA LYS A 62 19.05 14.29 29.28
C LYS A 62 17.74 13.95 29.98
N GLN A 63 16.91 13.15 29.33
CA GLN A 63 15.60 12.75 29.84
C GLN A 63 15.38 11.27 29.48
N PRO A 64 15.74 10.32 30.35
CA PRO A 64 15.59 8.89 30.04
C PRO A 64 14.13 8.51 29.75
N SER A 65 13.93 7.61 28.79
CA SER A 65 12.62 7.06 28.48
C SER A 65 12.01 6.37 29.71
N PRO A 66 10.68 6.50 29.92
CA PRO A 66 9.98 5.68 30.90
C PRO A 66 10.31 4.21 30.71
N ARG A 67 10.59 3.50 31.79
CA ARG A 67 10.93 2.08 31.76
C ARG A 67 10.28 1.33 32.89
N LYS A 68 9.96 0.06 32.65
CA LYS A 68 9.52 -0.88 33.67
C LYS A 68 10.37 -2.13 33.63
N VAL A 69 10.56 -2.75 34.79
CA VAL A 69 11.21 -4.05 34.90
C VAL A 69 10.12 -5.11 34.95
N ILE A 70 10.21 -6.09 34.06
CA ILE A 70 9.36 -7.29 34.05
C ILE A 70 10.32 -8.47 34.14
N ASP A 71 10.27 -9.20 35.25
CA ASP A 71 11.21 -10.26 35.60
C ASP A 71 12.67 -9.76 35.52
N GLU A 72 13.48 -10.32 34.61
CA GLU A 72 14.88 -9.93 34.38
C GLU A 72 15.05 -8.92 33.23
N TYR A 73 13.96 -8.51 32.58
CA TYR A 73 13.99 -7.62 31.42
C TYR A 73 13.60 -6.19 31.79
N THR A 74 14.34 -5.22 31.26
CA THR A 74 13.93 -3.82 31.30
C THR A 74 13.28 -3.45 29.98
N VAL A 75 11.99 -3.11 30.02
CA VAL A 75 11.23 -2.64 28.86
C VAL A 75 11.21 -1.12 28.88
N TYR A 76 11.69 -0.52 27.80
CA TYR A 76 11.72 0.92 27.60
C TYR A 76 10.53 1.34 26.73
N ALA A 77 9.90 2.46 27.08
CA ALA A 77 9.00 3.13 26.17
C ALA A 77 9.80 3.60 24.95
N SER A 78 9.28 3.30 23.75
CA SER A 78 9.91 3.74 22.51
C SER A 78 9.95 5.26 22.42
N ARG A 79 11.01 5.79 21.84
CA ARG A 79 11.18 7.22 21.55
C ARG A 79 11.29 7.39 20.05
N SER A 80 10.57 8.36 19.51
CA SER A 80 10.63 8.70 18.09
C SER A 80 12.01 9.22 17.72
N LEU A 81 12.51 8.77 16.56
CA LEU A 81 13.62 9.41 15.88
C LEU A 81 13.12 10.71 15.23
N GLY A 82 14.02 11.68 15.08
CA GLY A 82 13.74 12.87 14.28
C GLY A 82 13.70 12.54 12.79
N LEU A 83 13.16 13.45 11.98
CA LEU A 83 13.24 13.35 10.53
C LEU A 83 14.70 13.46 10.07
N PRO A 84 15.20 12.52 9.25
CA PRO A 84 16.56 12.61 8.73
C PRO A 84 16.67 13.68 7.64
N LYS A 85 17.87 14.22 7.46
CA LYS A 85 18.19 15.14 6.35
C LYS A 85 18.24 14.42 5.01
N SER A 86 18.64 13.15 5.02
CA SER A 86 18.68 12.27 3.86
C SER A 86 18.15 10.89 4.24
N PHE A 87 17.36 10.30 3.36
CA PHE A 87 16.87 8.94 3.51
C PHE A 87 17.87 7.99 2.86
N GLY A 88 18.21 6.91 3.57
CA GLY A 88 18.97 5.82 2.95
C GLY A 88 18.06 4.86 2.19
N ASN A 89 18.67 3.82 1.63
CA ASN A 89 17.96 2.75 0.93
C ASN A 89 16.79 2.18 1.73
N SER A 90 15.66 1.99 1.05
CA SER A 90 14.47 1.30 1.57
C SER A 90 14.55 -0.21 1.30
N VAL A 91 13.99 -1.02 2.20
CA VAL A 91 13.94 -2.48 2.10
C VAL A 91 12.56 -2.95 2.57
N LEU A 92 11.96 -3.88 1.81
CA LEU A 92 10.74 -4.57 2.22
C LEU A 92 11.06 -5.57 3.33
N SER A 93 10.25 -5.58 4.38
CA SER A 93 10.49 -6.37 5.59
C SER A 93 9.21 -7.07 6.04
N ASP A 94 9.33 -7.88 7.10
CA ASP A 94 8.22 -8.66 7.68
C ASP A 94 7.62 -9.70 6.73
N VAL A 95 8.50 -10.57 6.20
CA VAL A 95 8.14 -11.74 5.40
C VAL A 95 7.59 -12.90 6.24
N ALA A 96 7.22 -12.67 7.50
CA ALA A 96 6.73 -13.73 8.39
C ALA A 96 5.40 -14.34 7.91
N SER A 97 4.64 -13.61 7.10
CA SER A 97 3.39 -14.05 6.48
C SER A 97 3.54 -14.47 5.02
N ALA A 98 4.77 -14.47 4.48
CA ALA A 98 4.99 -14.80 3.08
C ALA A 98 4.69 -16.28 2.79
N VAL A 99 4.19 -16.54 1.58
CA VAL A 99 3.82 -17.89 1.12
C VAL A 99 4.35 -18.16 -0.29
N ALA A 100 4.49 -19.43 -0.66
CA ALA A 100 4.89 -19.82 -2.00
C ALA A 100 3.86 -19.36 -3.05
N GLY A 101 4.25 -18.59 -4.05
CA GLY A 101 3.31 -18.00 -5.02
C GLY A 101 3.00 -18.86 -6.24
N ASP A 102 3.71 -19.97 -6.43
CA ASP A 102 3.40 -21.00 -7.43
C ASP A 102 2.26 -21.94 -6.98
N GLU A 103 1.86 -21.85 -5.71
CA GLU A 103 0.69 -22.51 -5.15
C GLU A 103 -0.55 -21.61 -5.20
N GLN A 104 -1.72 -22.26 -5.27
CA GLN A 104 -3.00 -21.58 -5.22
C GLN A 104 -3.44 -21.42 -3.76
N HIS A 105 -3.71 -20.18 -3.35
CA HIS A 105 -4.15 -19.87 -1.99
C HIS A 105 -5.55 -19.26 -1.98
N ASP A 106 -6.32 -19.49 -0.91
CA ASP A 106 -7.64 -18.90 -0.70
C ASP A 106 -7.93 -18.57 0.77
N HIS A 107 -6.89 -18.53 1.61
CA HIS A 107 -6.98 -18.12 3.00
C HIS A 107 -7.00 -16.58 3.13
N ASP A 108 -7.41 -16.09 4.30
CA ASP A 108 -7.45 -14.65 4.57
C ASP A 108 -6.02 -14.11 4.74
N ILE A 109 -5.72 -13.03 4.02
CA ILE A 109 -4.45 -12.29 4.05
C ILE A 109 -4.73 -10.78 4.00
N GLN A 110 -3.66 -9.98 4.01
CA GLN A 110 -3.66 -8.53 3.85
C GLN A 110 -4.28 -7.77 5.04
N PRO A 111 -3.71 -6.63 5.43
CA PRO A 111 -4.36 -5.71 6.34
C PRO A 111 -5.69 -5.26 5.79
N ASP A 112 -6.61 -4.92 6.68
CA ASP A 112 -8.00 -4.60 6.35
C ASP A 112 -8.14 -3.59 5.19
N VAL A 113 -7.53 -2.40 5.32
CA VAL A 113 -7.61 -1.32 4.32
C VAL A 113 -6.81 -1.58 3.04
N TYR A 114 -5.96 -2.59 3.03
CA TYR A 114 -5.17 -2.98 1.86
C TYR A 114 -5.76 -4.20 1.14
N ARG A 115 -6.79 -4.85 1.71
CA ARG A 115 -7.33 -6.11 1.19
C ARG A 115 -7.84 -6.00 -0.25
N SER A 116 -7.36 -6.91 -1.09
CA SER A 116 -7.68 -6.97 -2.52
C SER A 116 -9.07 -7.57 -2.81
N PRO A 117 -9.68 -7.26 -3.97
CA PRO A 117 -10.99 -7.78 -4.36
C PRO A 117 -11.12 -9.31 -4.31
N GLU A 118 -10.10 -10.03 -4.76
CA GLU A 118 -10.07 -11.48 -4.74
C GLU A 118 -10.09 -12.05 -3.31
N VAL A 119 -9.39 -11.44 -2.37
CA VAL A 119 -9.42 -11.85 -0.95
C VAL A 119 -10.78 -11.50 -0.34
N MET A 120 -11.32 -10.30 -0.61
CA MET A 120 -12.65 -9.89 -0.14
C MET A 120 -13.76 -10.84 -0.62
N LEU A 121 -13.69 -11.27 -1.88
CA LEU A 121 -14.67 -12.18 -2.50
C LEU A 121 -14.36 -13.67 -2.24
N ASN A 122 -13.26 -13.97 -1.56
CA ASN A 122 -12.75 -15.32 -1.31
C ASN A 122 -12.62 -16.12 -2.62
N MET A 123 -11.95 -15.51 -3.59
CA MET A 123 -11.40 -16.15 -4.77
C MET A 123 -9.97 -16.64 -4.47
N PRO A 124 -9.46 -17.58 -5.27
CA PRO A 124 -8.04 -17.88 -5.23
C PRO A 124 -7.17 -16.67 -5.61
N TRP A 125 -6.02 -16.56 -4.98
CA TRP A 125 -5.07 -15.46 -5.15
C TRP A 125 -3.62 -15.95 -5.29
N SER A 126 -2.75 -15.06 -5.76
CA SER A 126 -1.30 -15.25 -5.98
C SER A 126 -0.65 -13.85 -6.07
N TYR A 127 0.50 -13.68 -6.74
CA TYR A 127 1.28 -12.43 -6.86
C TYR A 127 0.47 -11.15 -7.14
N PRO A 128 -0.61 -11.14 -7.96
CA PRO A 128 -1.36 -9.91 -8.19
C PRO A 128 -1.99 -9.29 -6.94
N ALA A 129 -2.13 -10.04 -5.85
CA ALA A 129 -2.60 -9.52 -4.56
C ALA A 129 -1.63 -8.48 -3.99
N ASP A 130 -0.32 -8.74 -4.08
CA ASP A 130 0.71 -7.79 -3.65
C ASP A 130 0.75 -6.55 -4.55
N ILE A 131 0.54 -6.71 -5.86
CA ILE A 131 0.44 -5.57 -6.79
C ILE A 131 -0.71 -4.62 -6.41
N TRP A 132 -1.83 -5.17 -5.93
CA TRP A 132 -2.91 -4.36 -5.38
C TRP A 132 -2.45 -3.58 -4.14
N ASN A 133 -1.78 -4.26 -3.19
CA ASN A 133 -1.27 -3.60 -1.99
C ASN A 133 -0.28 -2.49 -2.32
N VAL A 134 0.63 -2.71 -3.27
CA VAL A 134 1.51 -1.68 -3.81
C VAL A 134 0.66 -0.51 -4.27
N GLY A 135 -0.29 -0.72 -5.19
CA GLY A 135 -1.17 0.35 -5.68
C GLY A 135 -1.89 1.14 -4.58
N VAL A 136 -2.46 0.48 -3.57
CA VAL A 136 -3.10 1.17 -2.44
C VAL A 136 -2.07 1.97 -1.63
N MET A 137 -0.93 1.38 -1.32
CA MET A 137 0.14 2.05 -0.56
C MET A 137 0.73 3.26 -1.30
N ILE A 138 0.91 3.15 -2.62
CA ILE A 138 1.35 4.28 -3.45
C ILE A 138 0.41 5.46 -3.29
N TRP A 139 -0.89 5.21 -3.37
CA TRP A 139 -1.88 6.26 -3.22
C TRP A 139 -1.84 6.87 -1.82
N ASP A 140 -1.78 6.05 -0.78
CA ASP A 140 -1.76 6.50 0.62
C ASP A 140 -0.58 7.43 0.89
N LEU A 141 0.59 7.11 0.33
CA LEU A 141 1.80 7.93 0.47
C LEU A 141 1.64 9.31 -0.18
N PHE A 142 1.01 9.38 -1.35
CA PHE A 142 0.85 10.64 -2.08
C PHE A 142 -0.30 11.52 -1.54
N GLU A 143 -1.35 10.93 -0.96
CA GLU A 143 -2.47 11.69 -0.38
C GLU A 143 -2.31 11.96 1.10
N GLY A 144 -1.40 11.25 1.79
CA GLY A 144 -1.23 11.34 3.23
C GLY A 144 -2.44 10.84 4.03
N LYS A 145 -3.31 10.02 3.42
CA LYS A 145 -4.51 9.42 4.02
C LYS A 145 -4.80 8.06 3.36
N HIS A 146 -5.69 7.25 3.92
CA HIS A 146 -6.00 5.93 3.35
C HIS A 146 -6.95 6.01 2.15
N MET A 147 -6.71 5.20 1.13
CA MET A 147 -7.61 5.03 -0.02
C MET A 147 -8.95 4.44 0.41
N PHE A 148 -8.90 3.51 1.36
CA PHE A 148 -10.04 2.77 1.88
C PHE A 148 -10.06 2.84 3.40
N TYR A 149 -11.26 2.94 3.97
CA TYR A 149 -11.45 2.96 5.42
C TYR A 149 -12.33 1.81 5.89
N GLY A 150 -13.11 1.20 5.00
CA GLY A 150 -14.05 0.11 5.33
C GLY A 150 -15.01 0.48 6.46
N TYR A 151 -15.37 1.76 6.58
CA TYR A 151 -16.21 2.24 7.66
C TYR A 151 -17.68 1.88 7.42
N ASP A 152 -18.29 1.26 8.43
CA ASP A 152 -19.69 0.89 8.43
C ASP A 152 -20.37 1.49 9.66
N PRO A 153 -21.28 2.48 9.50
CA PRO A 153 -21.92 3.13 10.64
C PRO A 153 -22.88 2.21 11.40
N HIS A 154 -23.17 1.01 10.89
CA HIS A 154 -24.14 0.08 11.45
C HIS A 154 -23.50 -1.11 12.17
N THR A 155 -22.18 -1.28 12.13
CA THR A 155 -21.49 -2.43 12.72
C THR A 155 -20.24 -2.03 13.47
N GLU A 156 -19.89 -2.78 14.50
CA GLU A 156 -18.57 -2.67 15.13
C GLU A 156 -17.53 -3.48 14.32
N GLY A 157 -16.34 -2.91 14.14
CA GLY A 157 -15.23 -3.56 13.43
C GLY A 157 -15.13 -3.22 11.94
N TYR A 158 -14.39 -4.04 11.19
CA TYR A 158 -14.09 -3.85 9.77
C TYR A 158 -14.87 -4.86 8.91
N PRO A 159 -16.07 -4.53 8.41
CA PRO A 159 -16.83 -5.45 7.59
C PRO A 159 -16.40 -5.37 6.12
N THR A 160 -16.17 -6.53 5.50
CA THR A 160 -15.81 -6.62 4.07
C THR A 160 -16.78 -5.90 3.15
N ARG A 161 -18.08 -5.83 3.49
CA ARG A 161 -19.09 -5.15 2.68
C ARG A 161 -18.83 -3.65 2.52
N ALA A 162 -18.29 -2.99 3.55
CA ALA A 162 -18.01 -1.56 3.51
C ALA A 162 -16.78 -1.26 2.67
N HIS A 163 -15.70 -2.01 2.86
CA HIS A 163 -14.52 -1.91 1.98
C HIS A 163 -14.90 -2.19 0.52
N LEU A 164 -15.65 -3.26 0.27
CA LEU A 164 -16.07 -3.59 -1.10
C LEU A 164 -16.95 -2.50 -1.73
N ALA A 165 -17.78 -1.80 -0.96
CA ALA A 165 -18.54 -0.64 -1.43
C ALA A 165 -17.61 0.51 -1.86
N GLU A 166 -16.56 0.79 -1.11
CA GLU A 166 -15.55 1.80 -1.48
C GLU A 166 -14.81 1.42 -2.76
N VAL A 167 -14.44 0.14 -2.93
CA VAL A 167 -13.83 -0.37 -4.17
C VAL A 167 -14.78 -0.22 -5.36
N ILE A 168 -16.08 -0.49 -5.19
CA ILE A 168 -17.10 -0.27 -6.23
C ILE A 168 -17.23 1.21 -6.55
N GLY A 169 -17.20 2.09 -5.53
CA GLY A 169 -17.19 3.53 -5.74
C GLY A 169 -16.03 3.94 -6.66
N LEU A 170 -14.83 3.45 -6.36
CA LEU A 170 -13.60 3.78 -7.08
C LEU A 170 -13.52 3.20 -8.51
N LEU A 171 -13.83 1.91 -8.67
CA LEU A 171 -13.60 1.16 -9.92
C LEU A 171 -14.88 0.96 -10.75
N GLY A 172 -16.03 1.35 -10.23
CA GLY A 172 -17.32 0.92 -10.74
C GLY A 172 -17.65 -0.54 -10.39
N PRO A 173 -18.80 -1.06 -10.85
CA PRO A 173 -19.26 -2.40 -10.51
C PRO A 173 -18.31 -3.49 -11.03
N PRO A 174 -18.10 -4.59 -10.27
CA PRO A 174 -17.25 -5.68 -10.72
C PRO A 174 -17.85 -6.39 -11.93
N PRO A 175 -17.00 -6.94 -12.82
CA PRO A 175 -17.45 -7.86 -13.86
C PRO A 175 -18.19 -9.06 -13.29
N LEU A 176 -19.26 -9.51 -13.97
CA LEU A 176 -20.07 -10.67 -13.54
C LEU A 176 -19.24 -11.94 -13.33
N ASP A 177 -18.19 -12.14 -14.12
CA ASP A 177 -17.34 -13.31 -13.97
C ASP A 177 -16.55 -13.27 -12.66
N ILE A 178 -16.15 -12.09 -12.18
CA ILE A 178 -15.46 -11.94 -10.89
C ILE A 178 -16.40 -12.22 -9.72
N ILE A 179 -17.65 -11.72 -9.78
CA ILE A 179 -18.67 -12.02 -8.78
C ILE A 179 -18.92 -13.54 -8.70
N LYS A 180 -19.03 -14.21 -9.85
CA LYS A 180 -19.32 -15.66 -9.93
C LYS A 180 -18.15 -16.55 -9.51
N ARG A 181 -16.91 -16.11 -9.66
CA ARG A 181 -15.71 -16.83 -9.19
C ARG A 181 -15.59 -16.80 -7.66
N GLY A 182 -16.06 -15.73 -7.02
CA GLY A 182 -15.95 -15.52 -5.57
C GLY A 182 -16.94 -16.35 -4.75
N LYS A 183 -16.43 -17.10 -3.77
CA LYS A 183 -17.25 -17.86 -2.81
C LYS A 183 -18.17 -16.94 -1.99
N ARG A 184 -17.75 -15.70 -1.71
CA ARG A 184 -18.56 -14.70 -0.98
C ARG A 184 -19.43 -13.82 -1.91
N GLY A 185 -19.31 -13.94 -3.23
CA GLY A 185 -20.06 -13.15 -4.21
C GLY A 185 -21.59 -13.13 -3.97
N PRO A 186 -22.25 -14.29 -3.77
CA PRO A 186 -23.69 -14.36 -3.51
C PRO A 186 -24.15 -13.64 -2.22
N GLY A 187 -23.24 -13.36 -1.28
CA GLY A 187 -23.53 -12.58 -0.08
C GLY A 187 -23.64 -11.08 -0.34
N PHE A 188 -22.96 -10.57 -1.38
CA PHE A 188 -22.89 -9.14 -1.67
C PHE A 188 -23.66 -8.72 -2.92
N PHE A 189 -23.88 -9.65 -3.86
CA PHE A 189 -24.50 -9.37 -5.16
C PHE A 189 -25.67 -10.30 -5.48
N ALA A 190 -26.61 -9.82 -6.27
CA ALA A 190 -27.62 -10.64 -6.94
C ALA A 190 -27.02 -11.35 -8.17
N ASP A 191 -27.76 -12.31 -8.74
CA ASP A 191 -27.30 -13.14 -9.87
C ASP A 191 -26.99 -12.33 -11.15
N ASP A 192 -27.63 -11.17 -11.28
CA ASP A 192 -27.42 -10.21 -12.37
C ASP A 192 -26.31 -9.18 -12.10
N GLY A 193 -25.61 -9.31 -10.96
CA GLY A 193 -24.52 -8.43 -10.55
C GLY A 193 -24.95 -7.19 -9.74
N THR A 194 -26.23 -7.05 -9.44
CA THR A 194 -26.73 -5.92 -8.65
C THR A 194 -26.20 -6.00 -7.21
N TRP A 195 -25.62 -4.90 -6.70
CA TRP A 195 -25.20 -4.76 -5.31
C TRP A 195 -26.39 -4.88 -4.35
N LYS A 196 -26.26 -5.72 -3.31
CA LYS A 196 -27.34 -5.98 -2.33
C LYS A 196 -26.87 -6.04 -0.88
N ALA A 197 -25.64 -5.60 -0.57
CA ALA A 197 -25.03 -5.79 0.76
C ALA A 197 -25.49 -4.80 1.85
N GLU A 198 -26.65 -4.16 1.66
CA GLU A 198 -27.30 -3.27 2.63
C GLU A 198 -26.39 -2.14 3.17
N ILE A 199 -25.53 -1.60 2.31
CA ILE A 199 -24.74 -0.40 2.56
C ILE A 199 -24.71 0.44 1.28
N ASP A 200 -24.80 1.75 1.43
CA ASP A 200 -24.77 2.68 0.31
C ASP A 200 -23.38 2.70 -0.33
N LEU A 201 -23.35 2.75 -1.67
CA LEU A 201 -22.11 3.00 -2.39
C LEU A 201 -21.72 4.48 -2.21
N PRO A 202 -20.47 4.78 -1.85
CA PRO A 202 -20.06 6.16 -1.63
C PRO A 202 -20.14 6.95 -2.95
N PRO A 203 -20.78 8.14 -2.95
CA PRO A 203 -20.89 8.96 -4.15
C PRO A 203 -19.53 9.59 -4.51
N ASP A 204 -19.29 9.78 -5.81
CA ASP A 204 -18.18 10.58 -6.35
C ASP A 204 -16.75 10.15 -5.90
N VAL A 205 -16.56 8.86 -5.57
CA VAL A 205 -15.23 8.29 -5.35
C VAL A 205 -14.61 8.01 -6.72
N SER A 206 -13.62 8.80 -7.11
CA SER A 206 -12.98 8.66 -8.41
C SER A 206 -11.50 8.95 -8.25
N LEU A 207 -10.67 8.15 -8.93
CA LEU A 207 -9.21 8.36 -8.95
C LEU A 207 -8.85 9.77 -9.47
N GLU A 208 -9.73 10.40 -10.24
CA GLU A 208 -9.55 11.73 -10.81
C GLU A 208 -9.72 12.85 -9.79
N ASN A 209 -10.49 12.61 -8.72
CA ASN A 209 -10.72 13.54 -7.60
C ASN A 209 -9.55 13.59 -6.60
N PHE A 210 -8.46 12.89 -6.91
CA PHE A 210 -7.18 12.90 -6.19
C PHE A 210 -6.63 14.33 -6.05
N ASP A 211 -6.37 14.77 -4.83
CA ASP A 211 -5.91 16.12 -4.47
C ASP A 211 -4.40 16.10 -4.23
N SER A 212 -3.67 15.56 -5.20
CA SER A 212 -2.22 15.59 -5.17
C SER A 212 -1.67 16.92 -5.64
N SER A 213 -0.44 17.21 -5.22
CA SER A 213 0.42 18.24 -5.81
C SER A 213 0.72 18.04 -7.30
N MET A 214 0.26 16.95 -7.94
CA MET A 214 0.42 16.71 -9.37
C MET A 214 -0.70 17.35 -10.18
N ASP A 215 -0.31 18.07 -11.23
CA ASP A 215 -1.23 18.67 -12.20
C ASP A 215 -0.92 18.22 -13.64
N GLY A 216 -1.88 18.47 -14.54
CA GLY A 216 -1.71 18.31 -15.98
C GLY A 216 -1.27 16.90 -16.41
N GLU A 217 -0.23 16.83 -17.23
CA GLU A 217 0.27 15.57 -17.81
C GLU A 217 0.82 14.60 -16.76
N LYS A 218 1.42 15.12 -15.66
CA LYS A 218 1.92 14.28 -14.57
C LYS A 218 0.81 13.54 -13.86
N LYS A 219 -0.29 14.24 -13.55
CA LYS A 219 -1.48 13.62 -12.95
C LYS A 219 -2.04 12.57 -13.90
N VAL A 220 -2.14 12.86 -15.19
CA VAL A 220 -2.63 11.89 -16.18
C VAL A 220 -1.75 10.63 -16.24
N ALA A 221 -0.42 10.80 -16.24
CA ALA A 221 0.53 9.70 -16.24
C ALA A 221 0.46 8.87 -14.95
N PHE A 222 0.39 9.52 -13.78
CA PHE A 222 0.20 8.86 -12.50
C PHE A 222 -1.09 8.05 -12.45
N LEU A 223 -2.23 8.66 -12.81
CA LEU A 223 -3.51 7.96 -12.81
C LEU A 223 -3.52 6.79 -13.82
N LYS A 224 -2.77 6.89 -14.92
CA LYS A 224 -2.58 5.76 -15.84
C LYS A 224 -1.77 4.64 -15.17
N PHE A 225 -0.70 4.98 -14.46
CA PHE A 225 0.11 4.03 -13.68
C PHE A 225 -0.74 3.32 -12.61
N MET A 226 -1.50 4.07 -11.79
CA MET A 226 -2.38 3.53 -10.74
C MET A 226 -3.41 2.54 -11.27
N ARG A 227 -4.07 2.86 -12.40
CA ARG A 227 -5.05 1.98 -13.01
C ARG A 227 -4.46 0.65 -13.48
N ARG A 228 -3.14 0.54 -13.73
CA ARG A 228 -2.53 -0.74 -14.09
C ARG A 228 -2.48 -1.72 -12.90
N MET A 229 -2.49 -1.22 -11.67
CA MET A 229 -2.48 -2.01 -10.43
C MET A 229 -3.88 -2.23 -9.86
N LEU A 230 -4.73 -1.20 -9.92
CA LEU A 230 -6.07 -1.21 -9.34
C LEU A 230 -7.11 -1.77 -10.33
N GLN A 231 -7.13 -3.10 -10.45
CA GLN A 231 -8.04 -3.83 -11.34
C GLN A 231 -8.86 -4.86 -10.59
N TRP A 232 -10.12 -5.03 -10.99
CA TRP A 232 -11.00 -6.10 -10.50
C TRP A 232 -10.48 -7.50 -10.78
N LYS A 233 -9.90 -7.71 -11.98
CA LYS A 233 -9.36 -8.99 -12.40
C LYS A 233 -7.89 -9.08 -11.97
N PRO A 234 -7.50 -10.04 -11.11
CA PRO A 234 -6.09 -10.23 -10.74
C PRO A 234 -5.20 -10.40 -11.97
N GLU A 235 -5.66 -11.16 -12.97
CA GLU A 235 -4.94 -11.42 -14.22
C GLU A 235 -4.76 -10.20 -15.14
N ALA A 236 -5.48 -9.11 -14.88
CA ALA A 236 -5.34 -7.86 -15.63
C ALA A 236 -4.35 -6.88 -14.97
N ARG A 237 -3.91 -7.16 -13.74
CA ARG A 237 -2.90 -6.36 -13.06
C ARG A 237 -1.53 -6.63 -13.69
N VAL A 238 -0.77 -5.57 -13.81
CA VAL A 238 0.59 -5.65 -14.35
C VAL A 238 1.54 -6.29 -13.35
N THR A 239 2.61 -6.90 -13.85
CA THR A 239 3.64 -7.44 -12.95
C THR A 239 4.52 -6.31 -12.41
N ALA A 240 5.18 -6.56 -11.29
CA ALA A 240 6.14 -5.61 -10.73
C ALA A 240 7.25 -5.26 -11.73
N LYS A 241 7.74 -6.23 -12.50
CA LYS A 241 8.66 -6.00 -13.64
C LYS A 241 8.15 -4.95 -14.62
N GLN A 242 6.88 -5.05 -15.00
CA GLN A 242 6.25 -4.12 -15.95
C GLN A 242 5.95 -2.75 -15.35
N LEU A 243 5.90 -2.64 -14.01
CA LEU A 243 5.83 -1.38 -13.29
C LEU A 243 7.21 -0.71 -13.22
N LEU A 244 8.29 -1.49 -13.05
CA LEU A 244 9.66 -0.98 -13.11
C LEU A 244 10.00 -0.34 -14.44
N ASP A 245 9.43 -0.87 -15.52
CA ASP A 245 9.60 -0.33 -16.88
C ASP A 245 8.61 0.82 -17.19
N ASP A 246 7.74 1.23 -16.26
CA ASP A 246 6.74 2.26 -16.53
C ASP A 246 7.40 3.64 -16.71
N PRO A 247 7.01 4.41 -17.76
CA PRO A 247 7.56 5.75 -17.99
C PRO A 247 7.33 6.71 -16.83
N TRP A 248 6.23 6.60 -16.10
CA TRP A 248 5.94 7.48 -14.97
C TRP A 248 6.96 7.30 -13.84
N LEU A 249 7.32 6.05 -13.53
CA LEU A 249 8.32 5.73 -12.51
C LEU A 249 9.74 6.13 -12.93
N ASN A 250 10.05 6.09 -14.23
CA ASN A 250 11.36 6.40 -14.79
C ASN A 250 11.52 7.82 -15.34
N SER A 251 10.50 8.67 -15.21
CA SER A 251 10.62 10.06 -15.63
C SER A 251 11.53 10.81 -14.66
N PRO A 252 12.48 11.62 -15.15
CA PRO A 252 13.31 12.45 -14.28
C PRO A 252 12.42 13.46 -13.52
N PRO A 253 12.76 13.81 -12.27
CA PRO A 253 12.08 14.90 -11.59
C PRO A 253 12.28 16.21 -12.36
N ASP A 254 11.24 17.06 -12.40
CA ASP A 254 11.26 18.29 -13.19
C ASP A 254 12.36 19.25 -12.71
N GLU A 255 13.11 19.82 -13.66
CA GLU A 255 14.16 20.82 -13.38
C GLU A 255 13.64 22.11 -12.70
N GLU A 256 12.33 22.39 -12.73
CA GLU A 256 11.73 23.57 -12.08
C GLU A 256 11.76 23.51 -10.54
N ASP A 257 11.82 22.31 -9.94
CA ASP A 257 12.02 22.14 -8.49
C ASP A 257 13.48 22.36 -8.07
N TYR A 258 14.42 22.32 -9.01
CA TYR A 258 15.86 22.46 -8.76
C TYR A 258 16.29 23.92 -8.58
N TYR A 259 15.57 24.86 -9.18
CA TYR A 259 15.87 26.30 -9.13
C TYR A 259 15.04 27.10 -8.12
N ASN A 260 14.00 26.49 -7.54
CA ASN A 260 13.13 27.13 -6.55
C ASN A 260 13.39 26.69 -5.09
N ARG A 261 14.49 25.93 -4.83
CA ARG A 261 14.98 25.60 -3.48
C ARG A 261 16.01 26.61 -2.96
#